data_AF-A0A378KSE8-F1
#
_entry.id   AF-A0A378KSE8-F1
#
_cell.length_a   1.000
_cell.length_b   1.000
_cell.length_c   1.000
_cell.angle_alpha   90.00
_cell.angle_beta   90.00
_cell.angle_gamma   90.00
#
_symmetry.space_group_name_H-M   'P 1'
#
loop_
_entity.id
_entity.type
_entity.pdbx_description
1 polymer ?
#
loop_
_entity_poly.entity_id
_entity_poly.type
_entity_poly.pdbx_seq_one_letter_code
_entity_poly.pdbx_strand_id
1 'polypeptide(L)'
;MLKMFKSMDPESITYIKMYSSFTDEITEAGFAYVLMPASPQRSLVCLQSIQFVFNACGDVTQLGIFYNGKERDIQKKVCNTMSGLVSLKLRHGAGCELCTFDENRNFFNLQIDSSNDSSGFLTDIIDLLKEEYLMKPDFVLDLKLQLLDKNFLEQEFIRLRGKTPEPRSACIIC
;
A
#
# COMPACT_ATOMS: atom_id res chain seq x y z
N MET A 1 1.03 21.65 40.99
CA MET A 1 1.37 20.32 40.42
C MET A 1 0.39 20.05 39.29
N LEU A 2 0.74 20.42 38.05
CA LEU A 2 -0.14 20.32 36.87
C LEU A 2 -0.11 18.88 36.30
N LYS A 3 -1.06 18.04 36.74
CA LYS A 3 -1.46 16.83 35.98
C LYS A 3 -2.75 17.16 35.23
N MET A 4 -2.67 17.84 34.09
CA MET A 4 -3.87 18.26 33.34
C MET A 4 -3.85 18.00 31.83
N PHE A 5 -2.96 17.14 31.35
CA PHE A 5 -3.13 16.56 30.02
C PHE A 5 -3.07 15.05 30.17
N LYS A 6 -4.25 14.40 30.19
CA LYS A 6 -4.33 13.00 29.74
C LYS A 6 -3.68 13.00 28.36
N SER A 7 -2.69 12.16 28.12
CA SER A 7 -2.26 11.85 26.76
C SER A 7 -3.53 11.45 26.02
N MET A 8 -4.04 12.32 25.14
CA MET A 8 -5.06 11.89 24.20
C MET A 8 -4.35 10.83 23.36
N ASP A 9 -4.85 9.60 23.38
CA ASP A 9 -4.41 8.60 22.43
C ASP A 9 -4.51 9.24 21.04
N PRO A 10 -3.48 9.10 20.19
CA PRO A 10 -3.50 9.72 18.88
C PRO A 10 -4.78 9.30 18.15
N GLU A 11 -5.63 10.29 17.88
CA GLU A 11 -6.92 10.04 17.22
C GLU A 11 -6.63 9.40 15.86
N SER A 12 -7.25 8.25 15.64
CA SER A 12 -7.11 7.48 14.40
C SER A 12 -7.52 8.30 13.18
N ILE A 13 -6.78 8.17 12.08
CA ILE A 13 -7.09 8.83 10.82
C ILE A 13 -8.10 7.99 10.04
N THR A 14 -9.14 8.66 9.53
CA THR A 14 -10.09 8.06 8.59
C THR A 14 -9.51 8.14 7.18
N TYR A 15 -9.62 7.05 6.44
CA TYR A 15 -9.15 6.93 5.07
C TYR A 15 -10.30 6.69 4.11
N ILE A 16 -10.20 7.25 2.92
CA ILE A 16 -11.08 6.93 1.79
C ILE A 16 -10.34 6.01 0.82
N LYS A 17 -11.04 4.98 0.34
CA LYS A 17 -10.57 4.08 -0.71
C LYS A 17 -10.97 4.61 -2.08
N MET A 18 -10.02 4.63 -3.00
CA MET A 18 -10.24 4.94 -4.42
C MET A 18 -9.42 4.00 -5.30
N TYR A 19 -9.67 4.03 -6.60
CA TYR A 19 -8.89 3.30 -7.59
C TYR A 19 -8.35 4.26 -8.65
N SER A 20 -7.15 4.00 -9.14
CA SER A 20 -6.57 4.69 -10.31
C SER A 20 -6.03 3.66 -11.29
N SER A 21 -6.15 3.96 -12.58
CA SER A 21 -5.39 3.23 -13.60
C SER A 21 -3.90 3.45 -13.32
N PHE A 22 -3.13 2.36 -13.30
CA PHE A 22 -1.69 2.42 -13.21
C PHE A 22 -1.10 1.65 -14.39
N THR A 23 -0.47 2.36 -15.30
CA THR A 23 0.31 1.77 -16.39
C THR A 23 1.75 2.19 -16.17
N ASP A 24 2.58 1.25 -15.71
CA ASP A 24 4.02 1.43 -15.82
C ASP A 24 4.42 1.21 -17.28
N GLU A 25 5.38 1.97 -17.79
CA GLU A 25 5.71 2.00 -19.22
C GLU A 25 6.33 0.69 -19.73
N ILE A 26 6.62 -0.27 -18.84
CA ILE A 26 7.45 -1.46 -19.14
C ILE A 26 6.80 -2.79 -18.72
N THR A 27 5.79 -2.82 -17.85
CA THR A 27 5.23 -4.09 -17.34
C THR A 27 3.73 -4.00 -17.02
N GLU A 28 3.01 -5.04 -17.48
CA GLU A 28 1.64 -5.48 -17.16
C GLU A 28 0.62 -4.43 -16.69
N ALA A 29 -0.52 -4.32 -17.40
CA ALA A 29 -1.60 -3.43 -16.99
C ALA A 29 -2.02 -3.69 -15.53
N GLY A 30 -2.04 -2.64 -14.71
CA GLY A 30 -2.35 -2.69 -13.29
C GLY A 30 -3.37 -1.65 -12.86
N PHE A 31 -3.89 -1.80 -11.64
CA PHE A 31 -4.65 -0.75 -10.96
C PHE A 31 -4.02 -0.47 -9.61
N ALA A 32 -4.08 0.79 -9.20
CA ALA A 32 -3.71 1.20 -7.87
C ALA A 32 -4.95 1.23 -6.97
N TYR A 33 -4.90 0.48 -5.88
CA TYR A 33 -5.78 0.61 -4.71
C TYR A 33 -5.24 1.76 -3.86
N VAL A 34 -5.93 2.91 -3.87
CA VAL A 34 -5.45 4.17 -3.30
C VAL A 34 -6.16 4.47 -1.99
N LEU A 35 -5.39 4.78 -0.96
CA LEU A 35 -5.82 5.20 0.36
C LEU A 35 -5.46 6.66 0.59
N MET A 36 -6.46 7.50 0.76
CA MET A 36 -6.25 8.93 1.06
C MET A 36 -6.75 9.29 2.46
N PRO A 37 -5.95 10.00 3.28
CA PRO A 37 -6.38 10.44 4.58
C PRO A 37 -7.42 11.58 4.44
N ALA A 38 -8.57 11.40 5.08
CA ALA A 38 -9.72 12.31 4.99
C ALA A 38 -10.09 12.97 6.34
N SER A 39 -9.34 12.70 7.41
CA SER A 39 -9.54 13.31 8.73
C SER A 39 -9.06 14.78 8.79
N PRO A 40 -9.69 15.66 9.60
CA PRO A 40 -9.14 16.98 9.92
C PRO A 40 -7.69 16.95 10.42
N GLN A 41 -7.28 15.84 11.06
CA GLN A 41 -5.95 15.65 11.62
C GLN A 41 -4.97 14.98 10.66
N ARG A 42 -5.29 14.85 9.37
CA ARG A 42 -4.42 14.23 8.35
C ARG A 42 -2.98 14.77 8.31
N SER A 43 -2.75 15.99 8.79
CA SER A 43 -1.40 16.56 8.92
C SER A 43 -0.50 15.80 9.89
N LEU A 44 -1.05 15.02 10.84
CA LEU A 44 -0.29 14.23 11.80
C LEU A 44 0.48 13.07 11.15
N VAL A 45 0.00 12.57 10.01
CA VAL A 45 0.57 11.38 9.34
C VAL A 45 1.46 11.72 8.15
N CYS A 46 1.60 13.01 7.81
CA CYS A 46 2.46 13.51 6.73
C CYS A 46 2.23 12.80 5.38
N LEU A 47 0.98 12.49 5.06
CA LEU A 47 0.61 11.60 3.96
C LEU A 47 -0.34 12.27 2.98
N GLN A 48 -0.06 12.13 1.68
CA GLN A 48 -1.01 12.41 0.60
C GLN A 48 -1.81 11.15 0.25
N SER A 49 -1.14 10.02 0.01
CA SER A 49 -1.80 8.74 -0.25
C SER A 49 -0.88 7.54 -0.07
N ILE A 50 -1.44 6.40 0.30
CA ILE A 50 -0.81 5.08 0.16
C ILE A 50 -1.45 4.36 -1.03
N GLN A 51 -0.67 3.65 -1.82
CA GLN A 51 -1.13 2.99 -3.04
C GLN A 51 -0.61 1.56 -3.08
N PHE A 52 -1.49 0.58 -3.26
CA PHE A 52 -1.13 -0.79 -3.55
C PHE A 52 -1.45 -1.08 -5.01
N VAL A 53 -0.43 -1.35 -5.82
CA VAL A 53 -0.65 -1.75 -7.22
C VAL A 53 -0.90 -3.24 -7.26
N PHE A 54 -1.94 -3.64 -8.00
CA PHE A 54 -2.25 -5.03 -8.25
C PHE A 54 -2.46 -5.29 -9.75
N ASN A 55 -2.08 -6.48 -10.19
CA ASN A 55 -2.16 -6.89 -11.59
C ASN A 55 -3.44 -7.67 -11.91
N ALA A 56 -3.55 -8.16 -13.16
CA ALA A 56 -4.70 -8.94 -13.64
C ALA A 56 -4.89 -10.28 -12.93
N CYS A 57 -3.82 -10.81 -12.32
CA CYS A 57 -3.86 -12.00 -11.49
C CYS A 57 -4.27 -11.68 -10.05
N GLY A 58 -4.54 -10.43 -9.69
CA GLY A 58 -4.85 -10.06 -8.30
C GLY A 58 -3.65 -10.15 -7.35
N ASP A 59 -2.43 -10.23 -7.89
CA ASP A 59 -1.21 -10.14 -7.09
C ASP A 59 -0.88 -8.67 -6.83
N VAL A 60 -0.60 -8.32 -5.57
CA VAL A 60 -0.10 -6.99 -5.19
C VAL A 60 1.39 -6.92 -5.48
N THR A 61 1.79 -6.08 -6.43
CA THR A 61 3.15 -6.02 -6.97
C THR A 61 3.95 -4.82 -6.48
N GLN A 62 3.27 -3.81 -5.91
CA GLN A 62 3.94 -2.59 -5.47
C GLN A 62 3.18 -1.90 -4.35
N LEU A 63 3.95 -1.31 -3.43
CA LEU A 63 3.50 -0.32 -2.45
C LEU A 63 4.14 1.03 -2.79
N GLY A 64 3.30 2.02 -3.06
CA GLY A 64 3.67 3.42 -3.21
C GLY A 64 3.16 4.28 -2.05
N ILE A 65 3.97 5.19 -1.54
CA ILE A 65 3.57 6.13 -0.49
C ILE A 65 3.97 7.54 -0.91
N PHE A 66 2.96 8.40 -1.08
CA PHE A 66 3.14 9.81 -1.39
C PHE A 66 3.02 10.61 -0.10
N TYR A 67 4.09 11.32 0.26
CA TYR A 67 4.13 12.13 1.46
C TYR A 67 3.73 13.57 1.16
N ASN A 68 3.20 14.25 2.18
CA ASN A 68 2.88 15.67 2.12
C ASN A 68 3.11 16.31 3.49
N GLY A 69 3.70 17.48 3.51
CA GLY A 69 4.05 18.18 4.74
C GLY A 69 5.38 18.92 4.64
N LYS A 70 5.99 19.20 5.79
CA LYS A 70 7.31 19.82 5.85
C LYS A 70 8.38 18.76 5.60
N GLU A 71 9.42 19.12 4.86
CA GLU A 71 10.52 18.24 4.47
C GLU A 71 11.10 17.43 5.65
N ARG A 72 11.36 18.09 6.78
CA ARG A 72 11.88 17.43 7.99
C ARG A 72 10.95 16.33 8.53
N ASP A 73 9.65 16.57 8.49
CA ASP A 73 8.65 15.62 8.98
C ASP A 73 8.49 14.45 8.00
N ILE A 74 8.54 14.74 6.69
CA ILE A 74 8.55 13.73 5.62
C ILE A 74 9.78 12.83 5.77
N GLN A 75 10.98 13.39 5.86
CA GLN A 75 12.22 12.61 6.02
C GLN A 75 12.16 11.70 7.24
N LYS A 76 11.65 12.22 8.38
CA LYS A 76 11.46 11.39 9.58
C LYS A 76 10.49 10.23 9.31
N LYS A 77 9.38 10.47 8.63
CA LYS A 77 8.39 9.43 8.31
C LYS A 77 8.89 8.40 7.31
N VAL A 78 9.63 8.84 6.29
CA VAL A 78 10.30 7.96 5.32
C VAL A 78 11.29 7.05 6.04
N CYS A 79 12.15 7.61 6.88
CA CYS A 79 13.13 6.83 7.65
C CYS A 79 12.48 5.76 8.53
N ASN A 80 11.42 6.12 9.26
CA ASN A 80 10.68 5.16 10.09
C ASN A 80 10.05 4.05 9.25
N THR A 81 9.35 4.41 8.17
CA THR A 81 8.69 3.46 7.28
C THR A 81 9.70 2.52 6.63
N MET A 82 10.82 3.07 6.12
CA MET A 82 11.88 2.29 5.51
C MET A 82 12.55 1.35 6.51
N SER A 83 12.84 1.81 7.73
CA SER A 83 13.39 0.97 8.80
C SER A 83 12.45 -0.18 9.17
N GLY A 84 11.14 0.08 9.25
CA GLY A 84 10.14 -0.96 9.48
C GLY A 84 10.14 -1.99 8.37
N LEU A 85 10.08 -1.55 7.11
CA LEU A 85 10.04 -2.43 5.94
C LEU A 85 11.31 -3.26 5.77
N VAL A 86 12.49 -2.69 6.01
CA VAL A 86 13.76 -3.44 6.03
C VAL A 86 13.72 -4.54 7.10
N SER A 87 13.19 -4.23 8.28
CA SER A 87 13.02 -5.22 9.36
C SER A 87 12.05 -6.33 8.98
N LEU A 88 10.97 -6.02 8.25
CA LEU A 88 10.04 -7.02 7.72
C LEU A 88 10.75 -7.94 6.71
N LYS A 89 11.45 -7.36 5.74
CA LYS A 89 12.16 -8.13 4.70
C LYS A 89 13.15 -9.14 5.29
N LEU A 90 13.92 -8.72 6.28
CA LEU A 90 14.85 -9.59 6.99
C LEU A 90 14.16 -10.75 7.70
N ARG A 91 12.95 -10.55 8.25
CA ARG A 91 12.17 -11.61 8.92
C ARG A 91 11.56 -12.60 7.94
N HIS A 92 11.09 -12.13 6.78
CA HIS A 92 10.44 -12.96 5.77
C HIS A 92 11.43 -13.62 4.80
N GLY A 93 12.74 -13.36 4.94
CA GLY A 93 13.76 -13.84 3.99
C GLY A 93 13.57 -13.26 2.59
N ALA A 94 12.84 -12.16 2.48
CA ALA A 94 12.54 -11.47 1.24
C ALA A 94 13.80 -10.72 0.80
N GLY A 95 14.51 -11.32 -0.15
CA GLY A 95 15.81 -10.87 -0.61
C GLY A 95 15.75 -10.57 -2.09
N CYS A 96 15.29 -9.35 -2.44
CA CYS A 96 15.66 -8.60 -3.65
C CYS A 96 14.77 -7.36 -3.87
N GLU A 97 13.73 -7.10 -3.07
CA GLU A 97 12.87 -5.97 -3.38
C GLU A 97 13.57 -4.63 -3.12
N LEU A 98 13.47 -3.72 -4.08
CA LEU A 98 14.04 -2.38 -4.00
C LEU A 98 13.09 -1.48 -3.21
N CYS A 99 13.53 -0.98 -2.05
CA CYS A 99 12.95 0.19 -1.41
C CYS A 99 13.64 1.43 -1.99
N THR A 100 12.90 2.34 -2.61
CA THR A 100 13.44 3.61 -3.11
C THR A 100 12.63 4.79 -2.61
N PHE A 101 13.30 5.92 -2.39
CA PHE A 101 12.65 7.18 -2.08
C PHE A 101 13.09 8.23 -3.10
N ASP A 102 12.12 8.80 -3.82
CA ASP A 102 12.30 9.93 -4.72
C ASP A 102 11.96 11.22 -3.95
N GLU A 103 13.00 11.95 -3.55
CA GLU A 103 12.90 13.19 -2.79
C GLU A 103 12.17 14.29 -3.59
N ASN A 104 12.35 14.35 -4.91
CA ASN A 104 11.73 15.37 -5.75
C ASN A 104 10.21 15.20 -5.82
N ARG A 105 9.75 13.94 -5.76
CA ARG A 105 8.33 13.58 -5.82
C ARG A 105 7.72 13.33 -4.44
N ASN A 106 8.52 13.40 -3.37
CA ASN A 106 8.15 12.93 -2.03
C ASN A 106 7.47 11.56 -2.08
N PHE A 107 8.07 10.63 -2.83
CA PHE A 107 7.47 9.35 -3.16
C PHE A 107 8.36 8.20 -2.70
N PHE A 108 7.84 7.35 -1.83
CA PHE A 108 8.46 6.09 -1.47
C PHE A 108 7.84 4.95 -2.28
N ASN A 109 8.69 4.07 -2.78
CA ASN A 109 8.32 2.91 -3.56
C ASN A 109 8.92 1.64 -2.98
N LEU A 110 8.11 0.59 -2.92
CA LEU A 110 8.50 -0.76 -2.62
C LEU A 110 7.93 -1.66 -3.70
N GLN A 111 8.79 -2.34 -4.46
CA GLN A 111 8.36 -3.47 -5.28
C GLN A 111 8.09 -4.68 -4.38
N ILE A 112 7.14 -5.53 -4.75
CA ILE A 112 6.77 -6.73 -3.99
C ILE A 112 6.86 -7.90 -4.96
N ASP A 113 7.72 -8.88 -4.62
CA ASP A 113 7.81 -10.10 -5.41
C ASP A 113 6.64 -11.03 -5.05
N SER A 114 5.84 -11.40 -6.06
CA SER A 114 4.69 -12.28 -5.90
C SER A 114 5.04 -13.77 -5.85
N SER A 115 6.33 -14.13 -5.97
CA SER A 115 6.79 -15.52 -6.16
C SER A 115 6.89 -16.37 -4.89
N ASN A 116 6.95 -15.78 -3.69
CA ASN A 116 7.03 -16.50 -2.40
C ASN A 116 6.27 -15.78 -1.27
N ASP A 117 5.49 -16.53 -0.47
CA ASP A 117 4.73 -16.10 0.74
C ASP A 117 4.35 -14.61 0.83
N SER A 118 3.80 -14.09 -0.26
CA SER A 118 3.47 -12.66 -0.37
C SER A 118 2.36 -12.27 0.60
N SER A 119 1.51 -13.23 1.02
CA SER A 119 0.39 -12.98 1.94
C SER A 119 0.84 -12.66 3.36
N GLY A 120 1.82 -13.39 3.92
CA GLY A 120 2.37 -13.12 5.24
C GLY A 120 3.12 -11.79 5.27
N PHE A 121 3.95 -11.56 4.25
CA PHE A 121 4.68 -10.30 4.12
C PHE A 121 3.76 -9.09 3.95
N LEU A 122 2.74 -9.19 3.09
CA LEU A 122 1.76 -8.12 2.88
C LEU A 122 0.91 -7.87 4.13
N THR A 123 0.58 -8.91 4.90
CA THR A 123 -0.11 -8.77 6.19
C THR A 123 0.71 -7.91 7.16
N ASP A 124 2.00 -8.22 7.31
CA ASP A 124 2.92 -7.48 8.17
C ASP A 124 3.15 -6.04 7.68
N ILE A 125 3.18 -5.83 6.36
CA ILE A 125 3.22 -4.48 5.77
C ILE A 125 2.00 -3.68 6.20
N ILE A 126 0.80 -4.24 6.05
CA ILE A 126 -0.45 -3.56 6.44
C ILE A 126 -0.43 -3.21 7.94
N ASP A 127 0.07 -4.11 8.79
CA ASP A 127 0.19 -3.85 10.23
C ASP A 127 1.22 -2.76 10.56
N LEU A 128 2.35 -2.72 9.85
CA LEU A 128 3.32 -1.63 9.96
C LEU A 128 2.68 -0.29 9.58
N LEU A 129 1.94 -0.26 8.46
CA LEU A 129 1.28 0.95 7.98
C LEU A 129 0.17 1.42 8.94
N LYS A 130 -0.55 0.49 9.57
CA LYS A 130 -1.55 0.81 10.59
C LYS A 130 -0.95 1.67 11.70
N GLU A 131 0.19 1.25 12.26
CA GLU A 131 0.84 1.96 13.36
C GLU A 131 1.48 3.28 12.88
N GLU A 132 2.18 3.26 11.75
CA GLU A 132 2.86 4.46 11.23
C GLU A 132 1.89 5.57 10.77
N TYR A 133 0.71 5.19 10.27
CA TYR A 133 -0.27 6.10 9.68
C TYR A 133 -1.59 6.14 10.43
N LEU A 134 -1.59 5.70 11.70
CA LEU A 134 -2.71 5.83 12.65
C LEU A 134 -4.04 5.32 12.08
N MET A 135 -4.03 4.19 11.35
CA MET A 135 -5.24 3.65 10.74
C MET A 135 -6.15 3.02 11.80
N LYS A 136 -7.47 3.11 11.59
CA LYS A 136 -8.44 2.46 12.47
C LYS A 136 -8.37 0.92 12.34
N PRO A 137 -8.51 0.16 13.44
CA PRO A 137 -8.44 -1.31 13.39
C PRO A 137 -9.49 -1.97 12.49
N ASP A 138 -10.72 -1.46 12.48
CA ASP A 138 -11.81 -1.95 11.61
C ASP A 138 -11.47 -1.72 10.13
N PHE A 139 -10.96 -0.54 9.78
CA PHE A 139 -10.50 -0.24 8.43
C PHE A 139 -9.33 -1.14 8.00
N VAL A 140 -8.42 -1.46 8.92
CA VAL A 140 -7.29 -2.37 8.65
C VAL A 140 -7.77 -3.80 8.41
N LEU A 141 -8.80 -4.24 9.12
CA LEU A 141 -9.43 -5.53 8.85
C LEU A 141 -10.02 -5.57 7.44
N ASP A 142 -10.77 -4.53 7.05
CA ASP A 142 -11.33 -4.41 5.70
C ASP A 142 -10.24 -4.37 4.62
N LEU A 143 -9.13 -3.69 4.88
CA LEU A 143 -7.96 -3.68 4.00
C LEU A 143 -7.39 -5.07 3.80
N LYS A 144 -7.18 -5.82 4.89
CA LYS A 144 -6.65 -7.18 4.82
C LYS A 144 -7.60 -8.11 4.06
N LEU A 145 -8.91 -8.02 4.32
CA LEU A 145 -9.92 -8.81 3.62
C LEU A 145 -9.92 -8.56 2.10
N GLN A 146 -9.54 -7.36 1.66
CA GLN A 146 -9.52 -7.00 0.24
C GLN A 146 -8.15 -7.26 -0.41
N LEU A 147 -7.05 -6.83 0.22
CA LEU A 147 -5.71 -6.89 -0.36
C LEU A 147 -5.05 -8.27 -0.26
N LEU A 148 -5.48 -9.12 0.69
CA LEU A 148 -4.97 -10.49 0.82
C LEU A 148 -5.82 -11.51 0.06
N ASP A 149 -7.00 -11.12 -0.45
CA ASP A 149 -7.86 -11.98 -1.25
C ASP A 149 -7.57 -11.77 -2.74
N LYS A 150 -6.81 -12.70 -3.31
CA LYS A 150 -6.47 -12.74 -4.73
C LYS A 150 -7.71 -12.73 -5.63
N ASN A 151 -8.75 -13.49 -5.28
CA ASN A 151 -9.98 -13.55 -6.09
C ASN A 151 -10.72 -12.21 -6.07
N PHE A 152 -10.74 -11.53 -4.93
CA PHE A 152 -11.31 -10.19 -4.83
C PHE A 152 -10.58 -9.21 -5.77
N LEU A 153 -9.24 -9.20 -5.74
CA LEU A 153 -8.44 -8.30 -6.58
C LEU A 153 -8.54 -8.63 -8.08
N GLU A 154 -8.61 -9.90 -8.46
CA GLU A 154 -8.87 -10.32 -9.85
C GLU A 154 -10.23 -9.81 -10.34
N GLN A 155 -11.29 -9.98 -9.54
CA GLN A 155 -12.62 -9.49 -9.87
C GLN A 155 -12.67 -7.97 -9.96
N GLU A 156 -12.01 -7.28 -9.02
CA GLU A 156 -11.86 -5.82 -9.06
C GLU A 156 -11.09 -5.36 -10.30
N PHE A 157 -10.03 -6.06 -10.70
CA PHE A 157 -9.29 -5.76 -11.91
C PHE A 157 -10.20 -5.83 -13.14
N ILE A 158 -10.98 -6.90 -13.28
CA ILE A 158 -11.95 -7.08 -14.38
C ILE A 158 -13.00 -5.97 -14.37
N ARG A 159 -13.55 -5.66 -13.18
CA ARG A 159 -14.55 -4.60 -12.99
C ARG A 159 -14.01 -3.23 -13.40
N LEU A 160 -12.80 -2.89 -12.96
CA LEU A 160 -12.15 -1.60 -13.24
C LEU A 160 -11.72 -1.45 -14.70
N ARG A 161 -11.32 -2.54 -15.35
CA ARG A 161 -10.99 -2.55 -16.79
C ARG A 161 -12.20 -2.30 -17.67
N GLY A 162 -13.42 -2.61 -17.20
CA GLY A 162 -14.67 -2.41 -17.93
C GLY A 162 -14.87 -3.33 -19.15
N LYS A 163 -13.98 -4.32 -19.35
CA LYS A 163 -14.09 -5.38 -20.37
C LYS A 163 -13.63 -6.71 -19.77
N THR A 164 -14.47 -7.74 -19.88
CA THR A 164 -14.10 -9.12 -19.53
C THR A 164 -12.87 -9.53 -20.36
N PRO A 165 -11.82 -10.11 -19.75
CA PRO A 165 -10.68 -10.62 -20.51
C PRO A 165 -11.16 -11.63 -21.55
N GLU A 166 -10.74 -11.47 -22.82
CA GLU A 166 -10.99 -12.50 -23.82
C GLU A 166 -10.34 -13.80 -23.33
N PRO A 167 -11.07 -14.94 -23.33
CA PRO A 167 -10.47 -16.22 -22.97
C PRO A 167 -9.27 -16.46 -23.89
N ARG A 168 -8.11 -16.79 -23.28
CA ARG A 168 -6.89 -17.14 -24.03
C ARG A 168 -7.28 -18.21 -25.05
N SER A 169 -7.21 -17.85 -26.33
CA SER A 169 -7.49 -18.77 -27.43
C SER A 169 -6.59 -19.98 -27.24
N ALA A 170 -7.18 -21.17 -27.10
CA ALA A 170 -6.42 -22.40 -27.17
C ALA A 170 -5.77 -22.42 -28.56
N CYS A 171 -4.45 -22.26 -28.62
CA CYS A 171 -3.71 -22.57 -29.83
C CYS A 171 -4.00 -24.02 -30.18
N ILE A 172 -4.89 -24.24 -31.14
CA ILE A 172 -4.98 -25.50 -31.85
C ILE A 172 -3.73 -25.54 -32.71
N ILE A 173 -2.71 -26.27 -32.23
CA ILE A 173 -1.61 -26.72 -33.07
C ILE A 173 -2.23 -27.76 -34.01
N CYS A 174 -2.43 -27.41 -35.27
CA CYS A 174 -2.67 -28.35 -36.36
C CYS A 174 -1.35 -28.68 -37.05
#